data_AF-A0A089Q3I9-F1
#
_entry.id   AF-A0A089Q3I9-F1
#
_cell.length_a   1.000
_cell.length_b   1.000
_cell.length_c   1.000
_cell.angle_alpha   90.00
_cell.angle_beta   90.00
_cell.angle_gamma   90.00
#
_symmetry.space_group_name_H-M   'P 1'
#
loop_
_entity.id
_entity.type
_entity.pdbx_description
1 polymer ?
#
loop_
_entity_poly.entity_id
_entity_poly.type
_entity_poly.pdbx_seq_one_letter_code
_entity_poly.pdbx_strand_id
1 'polypeptide(L)'
;MLRKGGTVFIDWPFLQPVHGYPSHYFNATREGLKTIFEDEGFEVELCDTFVNQTVAYTVSWVLGALNHHLPAEIRPELLNMTVGELMALDVQGEQWRRWLEALPATAREELACGNSLVAKKAA
;
A
#
# COMPACT_ATOMS: atom_id res chain seq x y z
N MET A 1 5.89 24.27 -16.38
CA MET A 1 6.67 25.36 -15.76
C MET A 1 5.73 26.25 -14.98
N LEU A 2 5.92 26.36 -13.66
CA LEU A 2 5.18 27.32 -12.84
C LEU A 2 5.73 28.74 -13.05
N ARG A 3 4.88 29.74 -12.84
CA ARG A 3 5.35 31.13 -12.73
C ARG A 3 6.05 31.31 -11.38
N LYS A 4 6.94 32.30 -11.27
CA LYS A 4 7.58 32.64 -9.99
C LYS A 4 6.50 32.89 -8.91
N GLY A 5 6.63 32.23 -7.76
CA GLY A 5 5.66 32.28 -6.67
C GLY A 5 4.42 31.40 -6.86
N GLY A 6 4.37 30.54 -7.88
CA GLY A 6 3.30 29.57 -8.06
C GLY A 6 3.41 28.41 -7.08
N THR A 7 2.27 27.93 -6.58
CA THR A 7 2.19 26.80 -5.63
C THR A 7 1.95 25.48 -6.37
N VAL A 8 2.55 24.41 -5.86
CA VAL A 8 2.23 23.03 -6.26
C VAL A 8 1.53 22.34 -5.09
N PHE A 9 0.43 21.64 -5.38
CA PHE A 9 -0.27 20.78 -4.42
C PHE A 9 -0.18 19.34 -4.92
N ILE A 10 0.22 18.42 -4.03
CA ILE A 10 0.44 17.01 -4.37
C ILE A 10 -0.14 16.14 -3.27
N ASP A 11 -0.92 15.15 -3.69
CA ASP A 11 -1.38 14.03 -2.86
C ASP A 11 -0.70 12.77 -3.39
N TRP A 12 0.32 12.26 -2.68
CA TRP A 12 1.17 11.15 -3.12
C TRP A 12 0.96 9.93 -2.20
N PRO A 13 0.64 8.74 -2.72
CA PRO A 13 0.50 7.52 -1.91
C PRO A 13 1.84 7.04 -1.31
N PHE A 14 1.82 6.61 -0.04
CA PHE A 14 2.99 6.00 0.62
C PHE A 14 2.78 4.52 0.96
N LEU A 15 1.76 4.20 1.78
CA LEU A 15 1.47 2.84 2.27
C LEU A 15 0.05 2.42 1.87
N GLN A 16 -0.09 2.08 0.60
CA GLN A 16 -1.29 1.55 0.00
C GLN A 16 -0.89 0.31 -0.82
N PRO A 17 -1.64 -0.81 -0.75
CA PRO A 17 -1.50 -1.91 -1.71
C PRO A 17 -1.53 -1.44 -3.18
N VAL A 18 -1.24 -2.32 -4.12
CA VAL A 18 -0.98 -1.93 -5.51
C VAL A 18 -2.28 -1.47 -6.19
N HIS A 19 -2.40 -0.16 -6.48
CA HIS A 19 -3.46 0.40 -7.33
C HIS A 19 -2.92 0.77 -8.74
N GLY A 20 -2.34 -0.22 -9.41
CA GLY A 20 -1.46 -0.11 -10.58
C GLY A 20 -2.07 0.26 -11.94
N TYR A 21 -3.20 0.98 -12.02
CA TYR A 21 -3.79 1.33 -13.33
C TYR A 21 -3.41 2.74 -13.81
N PRO A 22 -2.82 2.92 -15.02
CA PRO A 22 -2.24 1.89 -15.90
C PRO A 22 -0.86 1.41 -15.40
N SER A 23 -0.23 2.12 -14.46
CA SER A 23 0.99 1.70 -13.78
C SER A 23 1.16 2.49 -12.48
N HIS A 24 1.80 1.89 -11.48
CA HIS A 24 2.18 2.53 -10.23
C HIS A 24 3.66 2.26 -9.96
N TYR A 25 4.46 3.32 -9.77
CA TYR A 25 5.93 3.22 -9.84
C TYR A 25 6.65 3.57 -8.53
N PHE A 26 6.16 4.57 -7.77
CA PHE A 26 6.92 5.16 -6.68
C PHE A 26 6.04 5.44 -5.47
N ASN A 27 6.50 4.99 -4.30
CA ASN A 27 5.97 5.40 -3.00
C ASN A 27 7.00 6.29 -2.32
N ALA A 28 6.76 7.60 -2.31
CA ALA A 28 7.67 8.54 -1.66
C ALA A 28 7.41 8.58 -0.16
N THR A 29 8.48 8.57 0.65
CA THR A 29 8.39 9.02 2.05
C THR A 29 8.22 10.55 2.07
N ARG A 30 7.90 11.13 3.23
CA ARG A 30 7.86 12.61 3.38
C ARG A 30 9.18 13.26 2.97
N GLU A 31 10.30 12.67 3.37
CA GLU A 31 11.63 13.20 3.03
C GLU A 31 11.93 13.03 1.54
N GLY A 32 11.60 11.88 0.94
CA GLY A 32 11.72 11.70 -0.50
C GLY A 32 10.90 12.72 -1.29
N LEU A 33 9.67 13.01 -0.85
CA LEU A 33 8.82 14.01 -1.47
C LEU A 33 9.45 15.41 -1.34
N LYS A 34 9.89 15.84 -0.16
CA LYS A 34 10.51 17.16 0.04
C LYS A 34 11.75 17.34 -0.83
N THR A 35 12.70 16.39 -0.77
CA THR A 35 13.98 16.52 -1.47
C THR A 35 13.80 16.66 -2.98
N ILE A 36 12.85 15.94 -3.59
CA ILE A 36 12.54 16.08 -5.04
C ILE A 36 12.16 17.53 -5.41
N PHE A 37 11.49 18.26 -4.53
CA PHE A 37 11.06 19.65 -4.79
C PHE A 37 12.11 20.68 -4.35
N GLU A 38 12.75 20.46 -3.20
CA GLU A 38 13.82 21.33 -2.70
C GLU A 38 15.02 21.35 -3.67
N ASP A 39 15.38 20.20 -4.26
CA ASP A 39 16.45 20.09 -5.27
C ASP A 39 16.12 20.89 -6.55
N GLU A 40 14.84 21.12 -6.83
CA GLU A 40 14.35 21.93 -7.95
C GLU A 40 14.09 23.41 -7.55
N GLY A 41 14.48 23.81 -6.33
CA GLY A 41 14.41 25.19 -5.85
C GLY A 41 13.05 25.62 -5.29
N PHE A 42 12.18 24.67 -4.93
CA PHE A 42 10.95 24.95 -4.21
C PHE A 42 11.20 25.14 -2.71
N GLU A 43 10.41 26.01 -2.07
CA GLU A 43 10.31 26.10 -0.62
C GLU A 43 9.12 25.24 -0.15
N VAL A 44 9.35 24.31 0.78
CA VAL A 44 8.29 23.44 1.30
C VAL A 44 7.50 24.19 2.38
N GLU A 45 6.32 24.67 2.02
CA GLU A 45 5.39 25.32 2.97
C GLU A 45 4.68 24.32 3.88
N LEU A 46 4.34 23.14 3.34
CA LEU A 46 3.62 22.08 4.05
C LEU A 46 3.93 20.72 3.44
N CYS A 47 4.21 19.75 4.30
CA CYS A 47 4.28 18.35 3.93
C CYS A 47 3.72 17.58 5.13
N ASP A 48 2.45 17.16 5.09
CA ASP A 48 1.77 16.52 6.21
C ASP A 48 0.83 15.37 5.81
N THR A 49 0.31 14.65 6.82
CA THR A 49 -0.69 13.59 6.66
C THR A 49 -2.08 14.17 6.89
N PHE A 50 -2.89 14.19 5.84
CA PHE A 50 -4.27 14.65 5.90
C PHE A 50 -5.25 13.54 6.28
N VAL A 51 -6.50 13.94 6.55
CA VAL A 51 -7.57 13.03 6.99
C VAL A 51 -7.82 11.86 6.02
N ASN A 52 -7.61 12.08 4.72
CA ASN A 52 -7.75 11.07 3.66
C ASN A 52 -6.53 10.13 3.53
N GLN A 53 -5.49 10.33 4.34
CA GLN A 53 -4.21 9.59 4.29
C GLN A 53 -3.93 8.82 5.58
N THR A 54 -4.95 8.62 6.41
CA THR A 54 -4.82 7.95 7.71
C THR A 54 -4.82 6.42 7.57
N VAL A 55 -4.31 5.73 8.61
CA VAL A 55 -4.29 4.27 8.70
C VAL A 55 -5.67 3.61 8.57
N ALA A 56 -6.75 4.35 8.86
CA ALA A 56 -8.12 3.87 8.73
C ALA A 56 -8.43 3.39 7.30
N TYR A 57 -7.92 4.10 6.28
CA TYR A 57 -8.10 3.71 4.88
C TYR A 57 -7.37 2.40 4.57
N THR A 58 -6.11 2.28 5.00
CA THR A 58 -5.31 1.07 4.76
C THR A 58 -5.91 -0.15 5.44
N VAL A 59 -6.34 -0.03 6.71
CA VAL A 59 -6.95 -1.14 7.44
C VAL A 59 -8.28 -1.55 6.80
N SER A 60 -9.15 -0.59 6.48
CA SER A 60 -10.44 -0.87 5.85
C SER A 60 -10.27 -1.53 4.49
N TRP A 61 -9.34 -1.03 3.67
CA TRP A 61 -9.10 -1.58 2.35
C TRP A 61 -8.48 -2.97 2.40
N VAL A 62 -7.37 -3.16 3.11
CA VAL A 62 -6.66 -4.46 3.12
C VAL A 62 -7.55 -5.57 3.66
N LEU A 63 -8.23 -5.34 4.79
CA LEU A 63 -9.12 -6.36 5.37
C LEU A 63 -10.36 -6.57 4.51
N GLY A 64 -10.90 -5.52 3.92
CA GLY A 64 -12.05 -5.59 3.00
C GLY A 64 -11.74 -6.40 1.74
N ALA A 65 -10.60 -6.12 1.09
CA ALA A 65 -10.14 -6.82 -0.10
C ALA A 65 -9.77 -8.28 0.22
N LEU A 66 -9.07 -8.53 1.33
CA LEU A 66 -8.79 -9.90 1.80
C LEU A 66 -10.09 -10.70 1.98
N ASN A 67 -11.06 -10.16 2.73
CA ASN A 67 -12.36 -10.80 2.93
C ASN A 67 -13.13 -11.00 1.61
N HIS A 68 -13.08 -10.03 0.70
CA HIS A 68 -13.75 -10.11 -0.59
C HIS A 68 -13.21 -11.26 -1.44
N HIS A 69 -11.88 -11.40 -1.50
CA HIS A 69 -11.22 -12.39 -2.35
C HIS A 69 -11.12 -13.79 -1.73
N LEU A 70 -11.27 -13.91 -0.41
CA LEU A 70 -11.32 -15.21 0.25
C LEU A 70 -12.55 -16.04 -0.19
N PRO A 71 -12.41 -17.37 -0.34
CA PRO A 71 -13.55 -18.27 -0.54
C PRO A 71 -14.58 -18.17 0.58
N ALA A 72 -15.86 -18.35 0.24
CA ALA A 72 -16.98 -18.15 1.17
C ALA A 72 -16.88 -19.02 2.44
N GLU A 73 -16.31 -20.21 2.30
CA GLU A 73 -16.06 -21.17 3.37
C GLU A 73 -14.93 -20.76 4.33
N ILE A 74 -13.99 -19.90 3.90
CA ILE A 74 -12.84 -19.44 4.70
C ILE A 74 -13.15 -18.09 5.39
N ARG A 75 -13.98 -17.23 4.77
CA ARG A 75 -14.31 -15.89 5.31
C ARG A 75 -14.72 -15.87 6.79
N PRO A 76 -15.53 -16.81 7.31
CA PRO A 76 -15.92 -16.79 8.71
C PRO A 76 -14.72 -16.85 9.67
N GLU A 77 -13.62 -17.46 9.27
CA GLU A 77 -12.41 -17.53 10.11
C GLU A 77 -11.80 -16.15 10.33
N LEU A 78 -11.73 -15.33 9.26
CA LEU A 78 -11.26 -13.95 9.35
C LEU A 78 -12.27 -13.07 10.09
N LEU A 79 -13.56 -13.21 9.77
CA LEU A 79 -14.61 -12.32 10.29
C LEU A 79 -14.95 -12.56 11.77
N ASN A 80 -14.70 -13.76 12.29
CA ASN A 80 -14.96 -14.08 13.69
C ASN A 80 -13.76 -13.83 14.61
N MET A 81 -12.59 -13.47 14.06
CA MET A 81 -11.45 -13.07 14.85
C MET A 81 -11.64 -11.69 15.47
N THR A 82 -11.22 -11.54 16.72
CA THR A 82 -10.96 -10.24 17.30
C THR A 82 -9.72 -9.61 16.66
N VAL A 83 -9.63 -8.29 16.68
CA VAL A 83 -8.43 -7.58 16.20
C VAL A 83 -7.17 -8.04 16.94
N GLY A 84 -7.28 -8.36 18.24
CA GLY A 84 -6.16 -8.87 19.04
C GLY A 84 -5.67 -10.25 18.58
N GLU A 85 -6.58 -11.16 18.22
CA GLU A 85 -6.21 -12.48 17.68
C GLU A 85 -5.55 -12.36 16.31
N LEU A 86 -6.09 -11.50 15.44
CA LEU A 86 -5.50 -11.24 14.12
C LEU A 86 -4.06 -10.70 14.24
N MET A 87 -3.82 -9.77 15.16
CA MET A 87 -2.48 -9.21 15.43
C MET A 87 -1.51 -10.22 16.02
N ALA A 88 -2.01 -11.27 16.69
CA ALA A 88 -1.19 -12.30 17.32
C ALA A 88 -0.78 -13.43 16.37
N LEU A 89 -1.31 -13.47 15.14
CA LEU A 89 -0.93 -14.48 14.15
C LEU A 89 0.54 -14.32 13.74
N ASP A 90 1.25 -15.44 13.67
CA ASP A 90 2.57 -15.49 13.02
C ASP A 90 2.39 -15.28 11.52
N VAL A 91 2.97 -14.21 10.97
CA VAL A 91 2.90 -13.84 9.55
C VAL A 91 3.49 -14.90 8.59
N GLN A 92 4.30 -15.83 9.10
CA GLN A 92 4.81 -16.99 8.35
C GLN A 92 4.08 -18.31 8.74
N GLY A 93 3.09 -18.22 9.62
CA GLY A 93 2.36 -19.35 10.18
C GLY A 93 1.31 -19.93 9.23
N GLU A 94 0.80 -21.09 9.63
CA GLU A 94 -0.12 -21.91 8.84
C GLU A 94 -1.43 -21.19 8.46
N GLN A 95 -1.97 -20.35 9.36
CA GLN A 95 -3.20 -19.61 9.12
C GLN A 95 -3.07 -18.64 7.94
N TRP A 96 -2.01 -17.82 7.94
CA TRP A 96 -1.72 -16.89 6.85
C TRP A 96 -1.39 -17.65 5.56
N ARG A 97 -0.58 -18.72 5.64
CA ARG A 97 -0.27 -19.57 4.49
C ARG A 97 -1.55 -20.07 3.81
N ARG A 98 -2.50 -20.61 4.58
CA ARG A 98 -3.78 -21.12 4.05
C ARG A 98 -4.63 -20.03 3.40
N TRP A 99 -4.77 -18.87 4.04
CA TRP A 99 -5.54 -17.75 3.46
C TRP A 99 -4.92 -17.24 2.16
N LEU A 100 -3.60 -17.01 2.14
CA LEU A 100 -2.88 -16.49 0.98
C LEU A 100 -2.87 -17.50 -0.18
N GLU A 101 -2.77 -18.81 0.12
CA GLU A 101 -2.87 -19.87 -0.89
C GLU A 101 -4.25 -19.95 -1.54
N ALA A 102 -5.31 -19.60 -0.80
CA ALA A 102 -6.67 -19.59 -1.31
C ALA A 102 -7.02 -18.37 -2.19
N LEU A 103 -6.19 -17.32 -2.19
CA LEU A 103 -6.41 -16.14 -3.01
C LEU A 103 -6.09 -16.40 -4.49
N PRO A 104 -6.90 -15.85 -5.43
CA PRO A 104 -6.54 -15.85 -6.85
C PRO A 104 -5.29 -14.99 -7.09
N ALA A 105 -4.55 -15.26 -8.17
CA ALA A 105 -3.29 -14.56 -8.48
C ALA A 105 -3.46 -13.04 -8.53
N THR A 106 -4.55 -12.55 -9.14
CA THR A 106 -4.87 -11.12 -9.22
C THR A 106 -5.06 -10.47 -7.85
N ALA A 107 -5.65 -11.19 -6.89
CA ALA A 107 -5.81 -10.68 -5.53
C ALA A 107 -4.47 -10.65 -4.77
N ARG A 108 -3.58 -11.61 -5.03
CA ARG A 108 -2.22 -11.60 -4.45
C ARG A 108 -1.41 -10.40 -4.95
N GLU A 109 -1.57 -10.02 -6.21
CA GLU A 109 -0.94 -8.83 -6.79
C GLU A 109 -1.54 -7.55 -6.21
N GLU A 110 -2.87 -7.45 -6.11
CA GLU A 110 -3.56 -6.30 -5.49
C GLU A 110 -3.09 -6.09 -4.05
N LEU A 111 -3.03 -7.16 -3.26
CA LEU A 111 -2.67 -7.15 -1.84
C LEU A 111 -1.14 -7.24 -1.59
N ALA A 112 -0.32 -7.16 -2.64
CA ALA A 112 1.12 -7.30 -2.50
C ALA A 112 1.71 -6.16 -1.67
N CYS A 113 2.38 -6.50 -0.57
CA CYS A 113 3.15 -5.55 0.25
C CYS A 113 4.59 -5.34 -0.26
N GLY A 114 4.95 -5.94 -1.39
CA GLY A 114 6.29 -5.85 -1.97
C GLY A 114 6.41 -6.68 -3.24
N ASN A 115 7.42 -6.36 -4.04
CA ASN A 115 7.77 -7.09 -5.25
C ASN A 115 9.25 -7.46 -5.20
N SER A 116 9.59 -8.66 -5.65
CA SER A 116 10.97 -9.12 -5.77
C SER A 116 11.31 -9.37 -7.23
N LEU A 117 12.44 -8.85 -7.68
CA LEU A 117 12.95 -9.04 -9.04
C LEU A 117 14.38 -9.54 -9.00
N VAL A 118 14.66 -10.63 -9.71
CA VAL A 118 16.02 -11.05 -10.05
C VAL A 118 16.18 -10.90 -11.55
N ALA A 119 17.06 -10.00 -11.98
CA ALA A 119 17.32 -9.74 -13.39
C ALA A 119 18.81 -9.93 -13.71
N LYS A 120 19.10 -10.50 -14.87
CA LYS A 120 20.45 -10.58 -15.43
C LYS A 120 20.62 -9.50 -16.48
N LYS A 121 21.73 -8.75 -16.40
CA LYS A 121 22.08 -7.76 -17.43
C LYS A 121 22.32 -8.48 -18.77
N ALA A 122 21.74 -7.95 -19.84
CA ALA A 122 22.08 -8.39 -21.21
C ALA A 122 23.57 -8.11 -21.49
N ALA A 123 24.20 -8.97 -22.30
CA ALA A 123 25.60 -8.83 -22.69
C ALA A 123 25.86 -7.54 -23.48
#